data_AF-A0A518K932-F1
#
_entry.id   AF-A0A518K932-F1
#
_cell.length_a   1.000
_cell.length_b   1.000
_cell.length_c   1.000
_cell.angle_alpha   90.00
_cell.angle_beta   90.00
_cell.angle_gamma   90.00
#
_symmetry.space_group_name_H-M   'P 1'
#
loop_
_entity.id
_entity.type
_entity.pdbx_description
1 polymer ?
#
loop_
_entity_poly.entity_id
_entity_poly.type
_entity_poly.pdbx_seq_one_letter_code
_entity_poly.pdbx_strand_id
1 'polypeptide(L)'
;MLSDRLYCTWRELLDLQKRGDHAVSQLQVMRKADFRKGKRLGKGDHIVQWPKPTTIRSVDWPTHRDLPDSITVRECRVIIGQAGFRNKEIVVVTTLLDPKEFPKEEVAALYRVRWNAELDLRSVKTTMQMEVRCKTSELVRKEIWTHVLAYNLIRTVMAQAASRHALPPRTISFKGAMQTLEAFQPLGACCSQLRDQAYERLLAYIAT
;
A
#
# COMPACT_ATOMS: atom_id res chain seq x y z
N MET A 1 -5.90 5.17 -4.92
CA MET A 1 -5.03 5.27 -3.73
C MET A 1 -5.53 4.38 -2.60
N LEU A 2 -4.63 3.56 -2.06
CA LEU A 2 -4.85 2.78 -0.83
C LEU A 2 -4.04 3.42 0.30
N SER A 3 -4.67 3.82 1.40
CA SER A 3 -4.00 4.62 2.42
C SER A 3 -4.43 4.30 3.85
N ASP A 4 -3.65 4.72 4.84
CA ASP A 4 -4.05 4.62 6.24
C ASP A 4 -4.97 5.78 6.67
N ARG A 5 -5.45 5.69 7.92
CA ARG A 5 -6.43 6.63 8.49
C ARG A 5 -6.03 8.10 8.52
N LEU A 6 -4.75 8.43 8.43
CA LEU A 6 -4.26 9.80 8.42
C LEU A 6 -4.55 10.50 7.10
N TYR A 7 -4.69 9.73 6.01
CA TYR A 7 -5.02 10.23 4.68
C TYR A 7 -6.53 10.24 4.41
N CYS A 8 -7.36 9.73 5.33
CA CYS A 8 -8.82 9.72 5.21
C CYS A 8 -9.44 11.10 5.53
N THR A 9 -8.94 12.15 4.89
CA THR A 9 -9.41 13.53 5.07
C THR A 9 -10.36 13.93 3.97
N TRP A 10 -11.25 14.89 4.26
CA TRP A 10 -12.20 15.41 3.26
C TRP A 10 -11.48 15.97 2.02
N ARG A 11 -10.39 16.72 2.23
CA ARG A 11 -9.64 17.36 1.15
C ARG A 11 -8.95 16.34 0.25
N GLU A 12 -8.28 15.35 0.85
CA GLU A 12 -7.56 14.31 0.10
C GLU A 12 -8.53 13.50 -0.77
N LEU A 13 -9.68 13.10 -0.20
CA LEU A 13 -10.71 12.36 -0.93
C LEU A 13 -11.29 13.19 -2.09
N LEU A 14 -11.54 14.49 -1.87
CA LEU A 14 -11.99 15.38 -2.95
C LEU A 14 -10.95 15.49 -4.06
N ASP A 15 -9.67 15.71 -3.71
CA ASP A 15 -8.61 15.91 -4.69
C ASP A 15 -8.41 14.65 -5.55
N LEU A 16 -8.52 13.46 -4.96
CA LEU A 16 -8.52 12.19 -5.69
C LEU A 16 -9.74 12.08 -6.62
N GLN A 17 -10.94 12.36 -6.13
CA GLN A 17 -12.16 12.35 -6.95
C GLN A 17 -12.06 13.31 -8.15
N LYS A 18 -11.53 14.52 -7.95
CA LYS A 18 -11.32 15.51 -9.01
C LYS A 18 -10.33 15.04 -10.09
N ARG A 19 -9.38 14.19 -9.72
CA ARG A 19 -8.43 13.57 -10.67
C ARG A 19 -8.98 12.34 -11.38
N GLY A 20 -10.19 11.89 -11.02
CA GLY A 20 -10.76 10.62 -11.49
C GLY A 20 -10.18 9.41 -10.77
N ASP A 21 -9.42 9.60 -9.69
CA ASP A 21 -8.85 8.53 -8.88
C ASP A 21 -9.81 8.11 -7.76
N HIS A 22 -9.74 6.83 -7.40
CA HIS A 22 -10.49 6.30 -6.25
C HIS A 22 -9.62 6.16 -5.01
N ALA A 23 -10.21 6.30 -3.83
CA ALA A 23 -9.56 6.14 -2.55
C ALA A 23 -10.17 4.99 -1.76
N VAL A 24 -9.33 4.24 -1.03
CA VAL A 24 -9.75 3.30 0.01
C VAL A 24 -8.86 3.52 1.23
N SER A 25 -9.47 3.89 2.35
CA SER A 25 -8.75 4.26 3.57
C SER A 25 -9.49 3.85 4.83
N GLN A 26 -8.83 3.76 5.98
CA GLN A 26 -9.53 3.58 7.25
C GLN A 26 -10.11 4.90 7.74
N LEU A 27 -11.33 4.89 8.29
CA LEU A 27 -11.94 6.06 8.90
C LEU A 27 -11.02 6.69 9.96
N GLN A 28 -10.83 8.01 9.85
CA GLN A 28 -10.04 8.77 10.81
C GLN A 28 -10.68 8.77 12.21
N VAL A 29 -9.84 8.73 13.26
CA VAL A 29 -10.29 8.62 14.68
C VAL A 29 -11.25 9.73 15.11
N MET A 30 -11.10 10.93 14.56
CA MET A 30 -11.95 12.08 14.91
C MET A 30 -13.34 12.03 14.27
N ARG A 31 -13.58 11.12 13.32
CA ARG A 31 -14.88 10.90 12.69
C ARG A 31 -15.53 9.63 13.22
N LYS A 32 -16.84 9.67 13.45
CA LYS A 32 -17.64 8.51 13.83
C LYS A 32 -18.61 8.17 12.71
N ALA A 33 -18.61 6.92 12.27
CA ALA A 33 -19.58 6.42 11.31
C ALA A 33 -20.90 6.09 12.02
N ASP A 34 -22.00 6.70 11.56
CA ASP A 34 -23.35 6.37 12.00
C ASP A 34 -24.11 5.70 10.85
N PHE A 35 -24.15 4.36 10.86
CA PHE A 35 -24.76 3.51 9.83
C PHE A 35 -26.29 3.62 9.73
N ARG A 36 -26.90 4.52 10.49
CA ARG A 36 -28.33 4.88 10.40
C ARG A 36 -28.58 6.05 9.46
N LYS A 37 -27.52 6.78 9.05
CA LYS A 37 -27.61 7.94 8.15
C LYS A 37 -27.26 7.56 6.72
N GLY A 38 -27.64 8.40 5.76
CA GLY A 38 -27.31 8.21 4.34
C GLY A 38 -28.09 7.07 3.68
N LYS A 39 -27.58 6.62 2.53
CA LYS A 39 -28.19 5.55 1.72
C LYS A 39 -27.61 4.21 2.17
N ARG A 40 -28.41 3.41 2.85
CA ARG A 40 -28.03 2.06 3.28
C ARG A 40 -27.87 1.13 2.07
N LEU A 41 -26.75 0.41 2.01
CA LEU A 41 -26.47 -0.62 0.99
C LEU A 41 -26.55 -2.04 1.57
N GLY A 42 -26.29 -2.19 2.88
CA GLY A 42 -26.35 -3.47 3.57
C GLY A 42 -26.06 -3.35 5.07
N LYS A 43 -25.75 -4.47 5.72
CA LYS A 43 -25.32 -4.48 7.13
C LYS A 43 -23.92 -3.88 7.25
N GLY A 44 -23.82 -2.73 7.91
CA GLY A 44 -22.56 -2.00 8.10
C GLY A 44 -22.01 -1.44 6.79
N ASP A 45 -22.87 -1.09 5.85
CA ASP A 45 -22.47 -0.60 4.53
C ASP A 45 -23.47 0.46 4.06
N HIS A 46 -22.97 1.65 3.78
CA HIS A 46 -23.80 2.80 3.40
C HIS A 46 -23.01 3.85 2.62
N ILE A 47 -23.73 4.68 1.88
CA ILE A 47 -23.21 5.89 1.23
C ILE A 47 -23.67 7.10 2.04
N VAL A 48 -22.74 7.97 2.36
CA VAL A 48 -22.98 9.21 3.13
C VAL A 48 -22.34 10.40 2.43
N GLN A 49 -22.88 11.58 2.71
CA GLN A 49 -22.25 12.84 2.35
C GLN A 49 -21.46 13.37 3.53
N TRP A 50 -20.18 13.66 3.30
CA TRP A 50 -19.34 14.33 4.26
C TRP A 50 -19.32 15.83 3.97
N PRO A 51 -19.75 16.68 4.92
CA PRO A 51 -19.75 18.12 4.72
C PRO A 51 -18.32 18.66 4.66
N LYS A 52 -18.15 19.73 3.88
CA LYS A 52 -16.93 20.53 3.80
C LYS A 52 -16.57 21.03 5.20
N PRO A 53 -15.34 20.77 5.69
CA PRO A 53 -14.88 21.33 6.95
C PRO A 53 -14.87 22.86 6.92
N THR A 54 -15.22 23.50 8.04
CA THR A 54 -15.22 24.97 8.17
C THR A 54 -13.87 25.59 7.83
N THR A 55 -12.78 24.91 8.19
CA THR A 55 -11.41 25.31 7.85
C THR A 55 -10.61 24.12 7.35
N ILE A 56 -9.76 24.38 6.34
CA ILE A 56 -8.78 23.42 5.82
C ILE A 56 -7.44 24.14 5.85
N ARG A 57 -6.53 23.72 6.75
CA ARG A 57 -5.29 24.45 7.07
C ARG A 57 -4.42 24.78 5.85
N SER A 58 -4.45 23.94 4.81
CA SER A 58 -3.65 24.06 3.61
C SER A 58 -4.30 24.87 2.48
N VAL A 59 -5.46 25.50 2.73
CA VAL A 59 -6.27 26.16 1.68
C VAL A 59 -6.61 27.58 2.11
N ASP A 60 -6.37 28.55 1.22
CA ASP A 60 -6.77 29.95 1.42
C ASP A 60 -8.30 30.13 1.31
N TRP A 61 -8.78 31.27 1.82
CA TRP A 61 -10.22 31.55 1.88
C TRP A 61 -10.93 31.59 0.52
N PRO A 62 -10.41 32.30 -0.50
CA PRO A 62 -10.97 32.25 -1.85
C PRO A 62 -11.11 30.82 -2.36
N THR A 63 -10.02 30.03 -2.33
CA THR A 63 -10.06 28.64 -2.80
C THR A 63 -11.03 27.78 -2.00
N HIS A 64 -11.11 27.96 -0.67
CA HIS A 64 -12.03 27.20 0.19
C HIS A 64 -13.50 27.46 -0.14
N ARG A 65 -13.84 28.71 -0.48
CA ARG A 65 -15.19 29.09 -0.91
C ARG A 65 -15.64 28.31 -2.13
N ASP A 66 -14.74 28.12 -3.10
CA ASP A 66 -15.03 27.45 -4.37
C ASP A 66 -15.06 25.92 -4.28
N LEU A 67 -14.70 25.34 -3.12
CA LEU A 67 -14.82 23.90 -2.89
C LEU A 67 -16.29 23.50 -2.69
N PRO A 68 -16.70 22.29 -3.14
CA PRO A 68 -18.07 21.81 -2.96
C PRO A 68 -18.44 21.71 -1.48
N ASP A 69 -19.73 21.88 -1.17
CA ASP A 69 -20.21 21.85 0.22
C ASP A 69 -20.18 20.46 0.86
N SER A 70 -20.10 19.40 0.05
CA SER A 70 -19.92 18.04 0.53
C SER A 70 -19.23 17.15 -0.50
N ILE A 71 -18.74 16.00 -0.03
CA ILE A 71 -18.32 14.89 -0.89
C ILE A 71 -19.12 13.64 -0.54
N THR A 72 -19.35 12.80 -1.54
CA THR A 72 -20.00 11.51 -1.34
C THR A 72 -18.95 10.43 -1.15
N VAL A 73 -19.09 9.65 -0.09
CA VAL A 73 -18.23 8.51 0.24
C VAL A 73 -19.07 7.33 0.69
N ARG A 74 -18.52 6.13 0.57
CA ARG A 74 -19.08 4.90 1.12
C ARG A 74 -18.29 4.51 2.36
N GLU A 75 -18.98 4.15 3.43
CA GLU A 75 -18.34 3.62 4.64
C GLU A 75 -18.76 2.16 4.84
N CYS A 76 -17.76 1.30 5.01
CA CYS A 76 -17.89 -0.13 5.16
C CYS A 76 -17.33 -0.55 6.51
N ARG A 77 -18.16 -1.07 7.40
CA ARG A 77 -17.73 -1.76 8.61
C ARG A 77 -17.23 -3.14 8.24
N VAL A 78 -15.94 -3.39 8.48
CA VAL A 78 -15.26 -4.62 8.09
C VAL A 78 -14.50 -5.20 9.28
N ILE A 79 -14.37 -6.52 9.29
CA ILE A 79 -13.57 -7.25 10.27
C ILE A 79 -12.28 -7.65 9.57
N ILE A 80 -11.15 -7.18 10.08
CA ILE A 80 -9.83 -7.57 9.58
C ILE A 80 -9.22 -8.55 10.55
N GLY A 81 -9.14 -9.80 10.10
CA GLY A 81 -8.45 -10.88 10.80
C GLY A 81 -7.05 -11.10 10.24
N GLN A 82 -6.10 -11.39 11.13
CA GLN A 82 -4.78 -11.91 10.80
C GLN A 82 -4.57 -13.19 11.61
N ALA A 83 -4.07 -14.25 10.98
CA ALA A 83 -3.76 -15.49 11.67
C ALA A 83 -2.79 -15.21 12.83
N GLY A 84 -3.13 -15.69 14.03
CA GLY A 84 -2.37 -15.43 15.26
C GLY A 84 -2.69 -14.10 15.97
N PHE A 85 -3.61 -13.28 15.46
CA PHE A 85 -4.03 -12.02 16.09
C PHE A 85 -5.54 -11.94 16.28
N ARG A 86 -5.97 -11.14 17.26
CA ARG A 86 -7.40 -10.86 17.47
C ARG A 86 -7.98 -10.10 16.28
N ASN A 87 -9.15 -10.53 15.80
CA ASN A 87 -9.93 -9.82 14.80
C ASN A 87 -10.17 -8.37 15.24
N LYS A 88 -9.91 -7.42 14.34
CA LYS A 88 -10.14 -6.00 14.57
C LYS A 88 -11.27 -5.50 13.69
N GLU A 89 -12.30 -4.95 14.31
CA GLU A 89 -13.35 -4.22 13.60
C GLU A 89 -12.85 -2.82 13.26
N ILE A 90 -12.96 -2.43 11.99
CA ILE A 90 -12.66 -1.08 11.53
C ILE A 90 -13.73 -0.61 10.55
N VAL A 91 -13.80 0.70 10.33
CA VAL A 91 -14.59 1.28 9.24
C VAL A 91 -13.61 1.68 8.13
N VAL A 92 -13.84 1.16 6.93
CA VAL A 92 -13.13 1.54 5.70
C VAL A 92 -14.01 2.54 4.95
N VAL A 93 -13.40 3.64 4.53
CA VAL A 93 -14.02 4.69 3.72
C VAL A 93 -13.50 4.54 2.30
N THR A 94 -14.40 4.58 1.33
CA THR A 94 -14.06 4.47 -0.09
C THR A 94 -14.87 5.41 -0.96
N THR A 95 -14.30 5.83 -2.08
CA THR A 95 -14.99 6.55 -3.15
C THR A 95 -15.58 5.61 -4.20
N LEU A 96 -15.41 4.29 -4.04
CA LEU A 96 -16.04 3.25 -4.86
C LEU A 96 -17.48 3.04 -4.39
N LEU A 97 -18.43 3.70 -5.05
CA LEU A 97 -19.80 3.85 -4.55
C LEU A 97 -20.73 2.68 -4.94
N ASP A 98 -20.47 1.99 -6.06
CA ASP A 98 -21.35 0.91 -6.51
C ASP A 98 -21.06 -0.40 -5.74
N PRO A 99 -22.01 -0.93 -4.94
CA PRO A 99 -21.82 -2.18 -4.21
C PRO A 99 -21.88 -3.44 -5.09
N LYS A 100 -22.44 -3.36 -6.31
CA LYS A 100 -22.48 -4.48 -7.25
C LYS A 100 -21.14 -4.63 -7.95
N GLU A 101 -20.55 -3.52 -8.37
CA GLU A 101 -19.22 -3.51 -9.00
C GLU A 101 -18.10 -3.68 -7.97
N PHE A 102 -18.25 -3.08 -6.78
CA PHE A 102 -17.26 -3.15 -5.70
C PHE A 102 -17.91 -3.71 -4.42
N PRO A 103 -18.01 -5.05 -4.29
CA PRO A 103 -18.54 -5.67 -3.09
C PRO A 103 -17.79 -5.25 -1.82
N LYS A 104 -18.50 -5.21 -0.69
CA LYS A 104 -17.92 -4.80 0.60
C LYS A 104 -16.74 -5.69 1.01
N GLU A 105 -16.84 -6.98 0.73
CA GLU A 105 -15.85 -8.00 1.04
C GLU A 105 -14.57 -7.79 0.22
N GLU A 106 -14.69 -7.36 -1.04
CA GLU A 106 -13.55 -7.01 -1.88
C GLU A 106 -12.87 -5.71 -1.43
N VAL A 107 -13.66 -4.70 -1.03
CA VAL A 107 -13.13 -3.48 -0.40
C VAL A 107 -12.35 -3.82 0.87
N ALA A 108 -12.85 -4.78 1.68
CA ALA A 108 -12.16 -5.25 2.88
C ALA A 108 -10.84 -5.97 2.54
N ALA A 109 -10.86 -6.86 1.54
CA ALA A 109 -9.68 -7.59 1.07
C ALA A 109 -8.62 -6.63 0.50
N LEU A 110 -9.04 -5.66 -0.30
CA LEU A 110 -8.18 -4.61 -0.83
C LEU A 110 -7.56 -3.78 0.30
N TYR A 111 -8.35 -3.39 1.31
CA TYR A 111 -7.80 -2.65 2.45
C TYR A 111 -6.77 -3.48 3.24
N ARG A 112 -6.94 -4.79 3.34
CA ARG A 112 -5.97 -5.68 3.99
C ARG A 112 -4.60 -5.67 3.28
N VAL A 113 -4.59 -5.57 1.96
CA VAL A 113 -3.36 -5.49 1.15
C VAL A 113 -2.49 -4.28 1.52
N ARG A 114 -3.06 -3.22 2.13
CA ARG A 114 -2.30 -2.05 2.63
C ARG A 114 -1.16 -2.45 3.59
N TRP A 115 -1.36 -3.50 4.39
CA TRP A 115 -0.35 -3.99 5.34
C TRP A 115 0.97 -4.37 4.66
N ASN A 116 0.94 -4.68 3.37
CA ASN A 116 2.15 -4.94 2.60
C ASN A 116 3.16 -3.80 2.67
N ALA A 117 2.72 -2.54 2.73
CA ALA A 117 3.62 -1.40 2.89
C ALA A 117 4.44 -1.49 4.20
N GLU A 118 3.87 -2.03 5.28
CA GLU A 118 4.55 -2.20 6.56
C GLU A 118 5.57 -3.34 6.50
N LEU A 119 5.24 -4.43 5.78
CA LEU A 119 6.19 -5.50 5.48
C LEU A 119 7.33 -5.01 4.59
N ASP A 120 7.02 -4.20 3.59
CA ASP A 120 7.99 -3.60 2.67
C ASP A 120 8.97 -2.68 3.42
N LEU A 121 8.46 -1.82 4.32
CA LEU A 121 9.30 -1.01 5.20
C LEU A 121 10.15 -1.86 6.15
N ARG A 122 9.63 -2.97 6.68
CA ARG A 122 10.39 -3.90 7.52
C ARG A 122 11.51 -4.58 6.72
N SER A 123 11.27 -4.96 5.47
CA SER A 123 12.30 -5.54 4.60
C SER A 123 13.48 -4.59 4.43
N VAL A 124 13.20 -3.31 4.13
CA VAL A 124 14.26 -2.30 3.99
C VAL A 124 14.96 -2.03 5.32
N LYS A 125 14.21 -1.76 6.39
CA LYS A 125 14.80 -1.33 7.67
C LYS A 125 15.52 -2.45 8.41
N THR A 126 14.92 -3.63 8.44
CA THR A 126 15.37 -4.73 9.31
C THR A 126 16.05 -5.82 8.52
N THR A 127 15.44 -6.33 7.44
CA THR A 127 16.03 -7.47 6.70
C THR A 127 17.30 -7.07 5.98
N MET A 128 17.33 -5.89 5.36
CA MET A 128 18.53 -5.33 4.72
C MET A 128 19.44 -4.57 5.70
N GLN A 129 19.09 -4.55 7.00
CA GLN A 129 19.88 -3.90 8.05
C GLN A 129 20.25 -2.44 7.71
N MET A 130 19.25 -1.64 7.31
CA MET A 130 19.48 -0.24 6.95
C MET A 130 19.89 0.58 8.17
N GLU A 131 21.19 0.67 8.39
CA GLU A 131 21.86 1.49 9.39
C GLU A 131 22.65 2.58 8.68
N VAL A 132 22.19 3.82 8.79
CA VAL A 132 22.83 4.96 8.13
C VAL A 132 24.09 5.35 8.91
N ARG A 133 25.25 5.24 8.27
CA ARG A 133 26.56 5.54 8.89
C ARG A 133 27.03 6.97 8.62
N CYS A 134 26.54 7.57 7.54
CA CYS A 134 26.94 8.91 7.14
C CYS A 134 26.46 9.98 8.14
N LYS A 135 27.27 11.03 8.35
CA LYS A 135 26.99 12.10 9.33
C LYS A 135 26.45 13.39 8.72
N THR A 136 26.51 13.55 7.39
CA THR A 136 25.98 14.73 6.70
C THR A 136 24.64 14.40 6.04
N SER A 137 23.70 15.36 6.06
CA SER A 137 22.34 15.13 5.55
C SER A 137 22.33 14.75 4.06
N GLU A 138 23.29 15.22 3.27
CA GLU A 138 23.42 14.85 1.86
C GLU A 138 23.81 13.37 1.70
N LEU A 139 24.86 12.91 2.40
CA LEU A 139 25.33 11.53 2.30
C LEU A 139 24.33 10.54 2.91
N VAL A 140 23.66 10.92 4.00
CA VAL A 140 22.55 10.16 4.59
C VAL A 140 21.46 9.86 3.55
N ARG A 141 21.07 10.86 2.74
CA ARG A 141 20.08 10.65 1.68
C ARG A 141 20.59 9.67 0.62
N LYS A 142 21.86 9.78 0.20
CA LYS A 142 22.47 8.84 -0.76
C LYS A 142 22.46 7.41 -0.21
N GLU A 143 22.81 7.22 1.05
CA GLU A 143 22.81 5.91 1.71
C GLU A 143 21.41 5.30 1.77
N ILE A 144 20.38 6.09 2.10
CA ILE A 144 18.97 5.64 2.05
C ILE A 144 18.58 5.25 0.62
N TRP A 145 18.93 6.06 -0.38
CA TRP A 145 18.62 5.76 -1.78
C TRP A 145 19.29 4.47 -2.27
N THR A 146 20.51 4.17 -1.83
CA THR A 146 21.17 2.89 -2.13
C THR A 146 20.38 1.70 -1.59
N HIS A 147 19.85 1.80 -0.37
CA HIS A 147 18.99 0.74 0.19
C HIS A 147 17.68 0.60 -0.58
N VAL A 148 17.04 1.72 -0.97
CA VAL A 148 15.82 1.68 -1.78
C VAL A 148 16.09 1.05 -3.16
N LEU A 149 17.24 1.37 -3.77
CA LEU A 149 17.65 0.80 -5.05
C LEU A 149 17.86 -0.72 -4.93
N ALA A 150 18.61 -1.17 -3.93
CA ALA A 150 18.82 -2.60 -3.67
C ALA A 150 17.50 -3.34 -3.36
N TYR A 151 16.61 -2.73 -2.58
CA TYR A 151 15.26 -3.28 -2.33
C TYR A 151 14.48 -3.46 -3.63
N ASN A 152 14.45 -2.44 -4.49
CA ASN A 152 13.75 -2.50 -5.77
C ASN A 152 14.37 -3.53 -6.72
N LEU A 153 15.69 -3.69 -6.70
CA LEU A 153 16.37 -4.74 -7.46
C LEU A 153 15.91 -6.13 -6.99
N ILE A 154 15.96 -6.41 -5.68
CA ILE A 154 15.51 -7.69 -5.11
C ILE A 154 14.04 -7.94 -5.46
N ARG A 155 13.16 -6.95 -5.28
CA ARG A 155 11.74 -7.05 -5.66
C ARG A 155 11.52 -7.31 -7.14
N THR A 156 12.36 -6.76 -8.00
CA THR A 156 12.30 -6.98 -9.45
C THR A 156 12.64 -8.43 -9.78
N VAL A 157 13.74 -8.96 -9.21
CA VAL A 157 14.14 -10.36 -9.40
C VAL A 157 13.08 -11.32 -8.85
N MET A 158 12.49 -11.02 -7.69
CA MET A 158 11.36 -11.78 -7.15
C MET A 158 10.16 -11.75 -8.11
N ALA A 159 9.82 -10.60 -8.69
CA ALA A 159 8.71 -10.49 -9.64
C ALA A 159 8.98 -11.30 -10.93
N GLN A 160 10.22 -11.30 -11.41
CA GLN A 160 10.63 -12.11 -12.55
C GLN A 160 10.54 -13.61 -12.25
N ALA A 161 11.05 -14.06 -11.09
CA ALA A 161 10.93 -15.45 -10.65
C ALA A 161 9.47 -15.87 -10.51
N ALA A 162 8.64 -15.03 -9.87
CA ALA A 162 7.21 -15.26 -9.73
C ALA A 162 6.51 -15.40 -11.09
N SER A 163 6.80 -14.49 -12.02
CA SER A 163 6.24 -14.54 -13.38
C SER A 163 6.69 -15.79 -14.15
N ARG A 164 7.96 -16.18 -14.02
CA ARG A 164 8.54 -17.33 -14.72
C ARG A 164 7.96 -18.66 -14.25
N HIS A 165 7.64 -18.75 -12.95
CA HIS A 165 7.16 -19.96 -12.29
C HIS A 165 5.67 -19.93 -11.94
N ALA A 166 4.92 -18.96 -12.48
CA ALA A 166 3.47 -18.79 -12.25
C ALA A 166 3.07 -18.72 -10.76
N LEU A 167 3.90 -18.08 -9.94
CA LEU A 167 3.64 -17.86 -8.51
C LEU A 167 3.11 -16.44 -8.26
N PRO A 168 2.28 -16.22 -7.23
CA PRO A 168 1.96 -14.87 -6.79
C PRO A 168 3.22 -14.17 -6.22
N PRO A 169 3.61 -12.96 -6.69
CA PRO A 169 4.89 -12.34 -6.31
C PRO A 169 5.12 -12.16 -4.81
N ARG A 170 4.04 -12.01 -4.03
CA ARG A 170 4.10 -11.78 -2.58
C ARG A 170 4.17 -13.07 -1.75
N THR A 171 4.18 -14.27 -2.36
CA THR A 171 4.44 -15.52 -1.64
C THR A 171 5.94 -15.82 -1.50
N ILE A 172 6.77 -15.22 -2.36
CA ILE A 172 8.23 -15.40 -2.32
C ILE A 172 8.82 -14.66 -1.10
N SER A 173 9.69 -15.35 -0.36
CA SER A 173 10.39 -14.78 0.79
C SER A 173 11.39 -13.71 0.36
N PHE A 174 11.21 -12.47 0.82
CA PHE A 174 12.17 -11.39 0.55
C PHE A 174 13.58 -11.72 1.09
N LYS A 175 13.65 -12.27 2.31
CA LYS A 175 14.94 -12.67 2.92
C LYS A 175 15.60 -13.80 2.13
N GLY A 176 14.81 -14.79 1.71
CA GLY A 176 15.31 -15.89 0.88
C GLY A 176 15.87 -15.38 -0.45
N ALA A 177 15.11 -14.52 -1.15
CA ALA A 177 15.56 -13.94 -2.41
C ALA A 177 16.87 -13.13 -2.27
N MET A 178 17.01 -12.34 -1.20
CA MET A 178 18.22 -11.59 -0.89
C MET A 178 19.43 -12.53 -0.68
N GLN A 179 19.27 -13.58 0.14
CA GLN A 179 20.33 -14.55 0.41
C GLN A 179 20.73 -15.34 -0.84
N THR A 180 19.76 -15.70 -1.69
CA THR A 180 20.05 -16.35 -2.97
C THR A 180 20.81 -15.41 -3.91
N LEU A 181 20.44 -14.13 -3.98
CA LEU A 181 21.17 -13.13 -4.78
C LEU A 181 22.62 -12.97 -4.30
N GLU A 182 22.85 -12.90 -2.99
CA GLU A 182 24.19 -12.85 -2.41
C GLU A 182 25.02 -14.10 -2.76
N ALA A 183 24.42 -15.30 -2.67
CA ALA A 183 25.09 -16.55 -3.02
C ALA A 183 25.49 -16.64 -4.50
N PHE A 184 24.74 -15.99 -5.40
CA PHE A 184 25.00 -15.97 -6.85
C PHE A 184 25.92 -14.83 -7.29
N GLN A 185 26.32 -13.92 -6.39
CA GLN A 185 27.18 -12.77 -6.72
C GLN A 185 28.48 -13.15 -7.48
N PRO A 186 29.20 -14.24 -7.14
CA PRO A 186 30.44 -14.62 -7.84
C PRO A 186 30.23 -14.95 -9.33
N LEU A 187 29.01 -15.36 -9.73
CA LEU A 187 28.70 -15.77 -11.10
C LEU A 187 28.42 -14.59 -12.04
N GLY A 188 28.22 -13.38 -11.50
CA GLY A 188 28.00 -12.17 -12.29
C GLY A 188 29.22 -11.75 -13.13
N ALA A 189 30.42 -12.23 -12.79
CA ALA A 189 31.67 -11.93 -13.50
C ALA A 189 31.97 -12.89 -14.67
N CYS A 190 31.14 -13.90 -14.92
CA CYS A 190 31.36 -14.88 -15.99
C CYS A 190 30.96 -14.37 -17.39
N CYS A 191 31.39 -15.10 -18.44
CA CYS A 191 31.03 -14.81 -19.84
C CYS A 191 29.50 -14.82 -20.05
N SER A 192 29.03 -14.17 -21.13
CA SER A 192 27.59 -13.90 -21.36
C SER A 192 26.69 -15.14 -21.33
N GLN A 193 27.10 -16.24 -21.97
CA GLN A 193 26.32 -17.50 -21.99
C GLN A 193 26.16 -18.14 -20.60
N LEU A 194 27.21 -18.09 -19.77
CA LEU A 194 27.13 -18.60 -18.39
C LEU A 194 26.25 -17.71 -17.51
N ARG A 195 26.17 -16.40 -17.85
CA ARG A 195 25.32 -15.44 -17.15
C ARG A 195 23.83 -15.74 -17.33
N ASP A 196 23.38 -16.02 -18.55
CA ASP A 196 21.95 -16.29 -18.81
C ASP A 196 21.50 -17.59 -18.12
N GLN A 197 22.31 -18.64 -18.19
CA GLN A 197 22.02 -19.91 -17.50
C GLN A 197 22.07 -19.76 -15.98
N ALA A 198 23.03 -19.01 -15.45
CA ALA A 198 23.11 -18.72 -14.02
C ALA A 198 21.89 -17.91 -13.55
N TYR A 199 21.40 -17.00 -14.39
CA TYR A 199 20.23 -16.19 -14.10
C TYR A 199 18.94 -17.02 -14.07
N GLU A 200 18.72 -17.91 -15.04
CA GLU A 200 17.56 -18.83 -14.99
C GLU A 200 17.62 -19.73 -13.73
N ARG A 201 18.80 -20.21 -13.33
CA ARG A 201 18.96 -20.97 -12.08
C ARG A 201 18.66 -20.12 -10.85
N LEU A 202 19.15 -18.88 -10.82
CA LEU A 202 18.85 -17.93 -9.76
C LEU A 202 17.33 -17.74 -9.61
N LEU A 203 16.60 -17.53 -10.71
CA LEU A 203 15.15 -17.38 -10.68
C LEU A 203 14.46 -18.63 -10.13
N ALA A 204 14.92 -19.82 -10.52
CA ALA A 204 14.39 -21.08 -10.02
C ALA A 204 14.60 -21.23 -8.49
N TYR A 205 15.79 -20.90 -7.97
CA TYR A 205 16.06 -20.93 -6.53
C TYR A 205 15.33 -19.84 -5.73
N ILE A 206 14.99 -18.71 -6.36
CA ILE A 206 14.16 -17.68 -5.72
C ILE A 206 12.69 -18.12 -5.66
N ALA A 207 12.24 -18.94 -6.59
CA ALA A 207 10.85 -19.41 -6.66
C ALA A 207 10.51 -20.58 -5.72
N THR A 208 11.51 -21.20 -5.06
CA THR A 208 11.31 -22.25 -4.06
C THR A 208 10.97 -21.69 -2.67
#